data_AF-A0A1Q6TZZ4-F1
#
_entry.id   AF-A0A1Q6TZZ4-F1
#
_cell.length_a   1.000
_cell.length_b   1.000
_cell.length_c   1.000
_cell.angle_alpha   90.00
_cell.angle_beta   90.00
_cell.angle_gamma   90.00
#
_symmetry.space_group_name_H-M   'P 1'
#
loop_
_entity.id
_entity.type
_entity.pdbx_description
1 polymer ?
#
loop_
_entity_poly.entity_id
_entity_poly.type
_entity_poly.pdbx_seq_one_letter_code
_entity_poly.pdbx_strand_id
1 'polypeptide(L)'
;MQDAIVMELDSNLSFKAQIDTTPATKQSFATVYVDEKEVKRPTITQSNGLIDFKLVDADSKITAFIEKWNKTRKRINLMVESNDRMYFLKGCSVKKFESSQKAFTVFYNTYKEA
;
A
#
# COMPACT_ATOMS: atom_id res chain seq x y z
N MET A 1 -3.17 8.06 13.62
CA MET A 1 -3.15 8.03 12.15
C MET A 1 -2.63 9.38 11.68
N GLN A 2 -1.87 9.41 10.60
CA GLN A 2 -1.23 10.59 10.04
C GLN A 2 -1.71 10.80 8.61
N ASP A 3 -1.83 12.05 8.18
CA ASP A 3 -2.28 12.37 6.83
C ASP A 3 -1.20 12.01 5.81
N ALA A 4 -1.65 11.51 4.66
CA ALA A 4 -0.81 11.12 3.56
C ALA A 4 -1.47 11.42 2.21
N ILE A 5 -0.64 11.77 1.23
CA ILE A 5 -1.04 11.80 -0.18
C ILE A 5 -0.50 10.54 -0.82
N VAL A 6 -1.39 9.79 -1.46
CA VAL A 6 -1.08 8.50 -2.08
C VAL A 6 -1.27 8.64 -3.58
N MET A 7 -0.23 8.32 -4.35
CA MET A 7 -0.27 8.33 -5.81
C MET A 7 -0.02 6.93 -6.34
N GLU A 8 -0.92 6.43 -7.17
CA GLU A 8 -0.73 5.23 -7.95
C GLU A 8 0.00 5.55 -9.25
N LEU A 9 1.09 4.84 -9.53
CA LEU A 9 2.05 5.27 -10.56
C LEU A 9 1.70 4.87 -12.00
N ASP A 10 0.88 3.84 -12.25
CA ASP A 10 0.53 3.46 -13.63
C ASP A 10 -0.47 4.46 -14.23
N SER A 11 -1.42 4.94 -13.43
CA SER A 11 -2.49 5.86 -13.86
C SER A 11 -2.35 7.28 -13.33
N ASN A 12 -1.34 7.55 -12.51
CA ASN A 12 -1.14 8.83 -11.80
C ASN A 12 -2.35 9.26 -10.95
N LEU A 13 -3.18 8.31 -10.53
CA LEU A 13 -4.32 8.58 -9.67
C LEU A 13 -3.83 8.91 -8.26
N SER A 14 -4.16 10.09 -7.77
CA SER A 14 -3.79 10.55 -6.43
C SER A 14 -5.01 10.67 -5.53
N PHE A 15 -4.86 10.30 -4.25
CA PHE A 15 -5.91 10.41 -3.25
C PHE A 15 -5.33 10.72 -1.87
N LYS A 16 -6.12 11.39 -1.03
CA LYS A 16 -5.77 11.64 0.36
C LYS A 16 -6.17 10.44 1.21
N ALA A 17 -5.33 10.07 2.15
CA ALA A 17 -5.61 9.01 3.11
C ALA A 17 -4.97 9.34 4.46
N GLN A 18 -5.49 8.73 5.51
CA GLN A 18 -4.80 8.62 6.78
C GLN A 18 -4.14 7.25 6.86
N ILE A 19 -2.86 7.21 7.22
CA ILE A 19 -2.10 5.98 7.44
C ILE A 19 -1.83 5.79 8.94
N ASP A 20 -1.80 4.54 9.39
CA ASP A 20 -1.54 4.19 10.79
C ASP A 20 -0.04 4.28 11.16
N THR A 21 0.83 4.04 10.18
CA THR A 21 2.28 4.07 10.32
C THR A 21 2.92 4.59 9.04
N THR A 22 4.06 5.28 9.14
CA THR A 22 4.95 5.45 7.98
C THR A 22 5.45 4.08 7.53
N PRO A 23 5.80 3.93 6.23
CA PRO A 23 6.60 2.80 5.77
C PRO A 23 7.88 2.73 6.62
N ALA A 24 7.93 1.73 7.47
CA ALA A 24 9.02 1.51 8.39
C ALA A 24 9.31 0.01 8.39
N THR A 25 10.53 -0.35 8.73
CA THR A 25 11.02 -1.73 8.76
C THR A 25 10.31 -2.52 9.86
N LYS A 26 9.07 -2.92 9.63
CA LYS A 26 8.39 -3.91 10.47
C LYS A 26 8.62 -5.27 9.81
N GLN A 27 9.73 -5.87 10.24
CA GLN A 27 10.12 -7.27 10.09
C GLN A 27 10.87 -7.62 8.79
N SER A 28 12.09 -8.13 8.95
CA SER A 28 12.81 -8.88 7.93
C SER A 28 12.11 -10.22 7.77
N PHE A 29 10.99 -10.24 7.06
CA PHE A 29 10.34 -11.48 6.73
C PHE A 29 11.08 -12.15 5.59
N ALA A 30 11.50 -13.40 5.80
CA ALA A 30 11.81 -14.29 4.69
C ALA A 30 10.59 -14.46 3.76
N THR A 31 9.39 -14.14 4.23
CA THR A 31 8.16 -14.19 3.45
C THR A 31 8.06 -13.06 2.44
N VAL A 32 8.06 -13.40 1.15
CA VAL A 32 7.59 -12.58 0.04
C VAL A 32 6.34 -13.23 -0.55
N TYR A 33 5.42 -12.47 -1.12
CA TYR A 33 4.33 -13.09 -1.88
C TYR A 33 4.73 -13.15 -3.35
N VAL A 34 4.60 -14.29 -4.02
CA VAL A 34 4.74 -14.44 -5.49
C VAL A 34 3.50 -15.18 -5.98
N ASP A 35 2.82 -14.64 -7.00
CA ASP A 35 1.56 -15.20 -7.51
C ASP A 35 0.52 -15.52 -6.43
N GLU A 36 0.31 -14.56 -5.52
CA GLU A 36 -0.57 -14.67 -4.33
C GLU A 36 -0.18 -15.72 -3.29
N LYS A 37 0.84 -16.55 -3.56
CA LYS A 37 1.36 -17.53 -2.62
C LYS A 37 2.44 -16.91 -1.75
N GLU A 38 2.41 -17.27 -0.48
CA GLU A 38 3.48 -16.96 0.45
C GLU A 38 4.72 -17.80 0.10
N VAL A 39 5.85 -17.16 -0.19
CA VAL A 39 7.10 -17.81 -0.54
C VAL A 39 8.19 -17.33 0.41
N LYS A 40 8.90 -18.26 1.04
CA LYS A 40 10.05 -17.93 1.90
C LYS A 40 11.33 -17.82 1.06
N ARG A 41 11.90 -16.61 0.97
CA ARG A 41 13.21 -16.31 0.37
C ARG A 41 14.19 -15.86 1.47
N PRO A 42 14.98 -16.78 2.05
CA PRO A 42 15.89 -16.48 3.16
C PRO A 42 17.11 -15.62 2.77
N THR A 43 17.40 -15.44 1.48
CA THR A 43 18.59 -14.74 0.97
C THR A 43 18.35 -13.29 0.53
N ILE A 44 17.12 -12.78 0.60
CA ILE A 44 16.82 -11.39 0.21
C ILE A 44 16.23 -10.66 1.40
N THR A 45 16.93 -9.68 1.93
CA THR A 45 16.37 -8.71 2.88
C THR A 45 15.42 -7.78 2.12
N GLN A 46 14.16 -8.18 1.98
CA GLN A 46 13.11 -7.28 1.48
C GLN A 46 12.43 -6.63 2.68
N SER A 47 12.52 -5.31 2.77
CA SER A 47 11.78 -4.51 3.76
C SER A 47 10.32 -4.41 3.32
N ASN A 48 9.55 -5.47 3.50
CA ASN A 48 8.11 -5.49 3.27
C ASN A 48 7.34 -4.98 4.51
N GLY A 49 6.03 -4.85 4.38
CA GLY A 49 5.19 -4.46 5.52
C GLY A 49 3.73 -4.27 5.16
N LEU A 50 2.96 -3.86 6.17
CA LEU A 50 1.53 -3.57 6.10
C LEU A 50 1.31 -2.12 6.55
N ILE A 51 0.40 -1.43 5.87
CA ILE A 51 -0.07 -0.09 6.22
C ILE A 51 -1.58 -0.08 6.11
N ASP A 52 -2.26 0.43 7.13
CA ASP A 52 -3.70 0.65 7.10
C ASP A 52 -4.00 2.04 6.53
N PHE A 53 -4.72 2.07 5.41
CA PHE A 53 -5.17 3.28 4.75
C PHE A 53 -6.63 3.54 5.09
N LYS A 54 -6.97 4.77 5.45
CA LYS A 54 -8.35 5.26 5.54
C LYS A 54 -8.51 6.44 4.60
N LEU A 55 -9.37 6.36 3.60
CA LEU A 55 -9.53 7.44 2.64
C LEU A 55 -10.05 8.72 3.31
N VAL A 56 -9.56 9.86 2.85
CA VAL A 56 -10.03 11.20 3.23
C VAL A 56 -10.62 11.83 1.98
N ASP A 57 -11.88 12.24 2.06
CA ASP A 57 -12.61 12.91 0.97
C ASP A 57 -12.56 12.14 -0.38
N ALA A 58 -12.77 10.82 -0.33
CA ALA A 58 -12.79 10.01 -1.54
C ALA A 58 -14.00 10.31 -2.42
N ASP A 59 -13.75 10.57 -3.70
CA ASP A 59 -14.79 10.62 -4.71
C ASP A 59 -15.17 9.21 -5.22
N SER A 60 -16.14 9.16 -6.13
CA SER A 60 -16.59 7.91 -6.75
C SER A 60 -15.51 7.22 -7.58
N LYS A 61 -14.56 7.98 -8.15
CA LYS A 61 -13.47 7.46 -8.97
C LYS A 61 -12.42 6.76 -8.10
N ILE A 62 -12.02 7.36 -6.98
CA ILE A 62 -11.10 6.79 -6.00
C ILE A 62 -11.72 5.54 -5.38
N THR A 63 -12.99 5.64 -4.97
CA THR A 63 -13.74 4.51 -4.41
C THR A 63 -13.77 3.32 -5.37
N ALA A 64 -14.15 3.55 -6.63
CA ALA A 64 -14.17 2.51 -7.66
C ALA A 64 -12.77 1.94 -7.94
N PHE A 65 -11.73 2.77 -7.88
CA PHE A 65 -10.35 2.33 -8.03
C PHE A 65 -9.94 1.35 -6.91
N ILE A 66 -10.17 1.69 -5.64
CA ILE A 66 -9.78 0.82 -4.51
C ILE A 66 -10.57 -0.49 -4.54
N GLU A 67 -11.88 -0.44 -4.84
CA GLU A 67 -12.71 -1.64 -4.97
C GLU A 67 -12.23 -2.54 -6.12
N LYS A 68 -11.90 -1.95 -7.28
CA LYS A 68 -11.33 -2.69 -8.41
C LYS A 68 -9.96 -3.25 -8.07
N TRP A 69 -9.11 -2.49 -7.38
CA TRP A 69 -7.78 -2.93 -6.98
C TRP A 69 -7.87 -4.15 -6.05
N ASN A 70 -8.74 -4.11 -5.04
CA ASN A 70 -9.03 -5.25 -4.18
C ASN A 70 -9.58 -6.45 -4.97
N LYS A 71 -10.58 -6.24 -5.83
CA LYS A 71 -11.21 -7.32 -6.62
C LYS A 71 -10.25 -8.01 -7.59
N THR A 72 -9.41 -7.24 -8.27
CA THR A 72 -8.46 -7.76 -9.26
C THR A 72 -7.23 -8.39 -8.63
N ARG A 73 -6.99 -8.14 -7.33
CA ARG A 73 -5.77 -8.54 -6.60
C ARG A 73 -4.47 -8.12 -7.30
N LYS A 74 -4.57 -7.11 -8.20
CA LYS A 74 -3.43 -6.59 -8.95
C LYS A 74 -2.41 -6.01 -7.97
N ARG A 75 -1.13 -6.21 -8.26
CA ARG A 75 -0.06 -5.49 -7.60
C ARG A 75 0.24 -4.20 -8.34
N ILE A 76 0.28 -3.10 -7.60
CA ILE A 76 0.57 -1.76 -8.12
C ILE A 76 1.74 -1.16 -7.36
N ASN A 77 2.30 -0.08 -7.88
CA ASN A 77 3.29 0.70 -7.14
C ASN A 77 2.65 2.00 -6.69
N LEU A 78 2.99 2.42 -5.47
CA LEU A 78 2.44 3.61 -4.84
C LEU A 78 3.57 4.54 -4.44
N MET A 79 3.33 5.84 -4.55
CA MET A 79 4.10 6.86 -3.85
C MET A 79 3.26 7.36 -2.69
N VAL A 80 3.83 7.37 -1.48
CA VAL A 80 3.15 7.80 -0.25
C VAL A 80 3.95 8.94 0.33
N GLU A 81 3.35 10.12 0.34
CA GLU A 81 3.91 11.33 0.95
C GLU A 81 3.27 11.53 2.32
N SER A 82 4.07 11.63 3.38
CA SER A 82 3.59 11.90 4.74
C SER A 82 4.68 12.53 5.60
N ASN A 83 4.33 13.57 6.38
CA ASN A 83 5.22 14.29 7.29
C ASN A 83 6.56 14.69 6.63
N ASP A 84 6.49 15.37 5.48
CA ASP A 84 7.63 15.82 4.67
C ASP A 84 8.56 14.71 4.14
N ARG A 85 8.11 13.45 4.19
CA ARG A 85 8.83 12.31 3.64
C ARG A 85 8.03 11.67 2.53
N MET A 86 8.74 11.20 1.51
CA MET A 86 8.14 10.52 0.38
C MET A 86 8.69 9.10 0.31
N TYR A 87 7.77 8.14 0.21
CA TYR A 87 8.08 6.73 0.18
C TYR A 87 7.56 6.10 -1.10
N PHE A 88 8.45 5.47 -1.84
CA PHE A 88 8.09 4.67 -2.99
C PHE A 88 7.86 3.21 -2.59
N LEU A 89 6.60 2.78 -2.58
CA LEU A 89 6.17 1.42 -2.25
C LEU A 89 6.00 0.58 -3.51
N LYS A 90 6.64 -0.59 -3.55
CA LYS A 90 6.56 -1.51 -4.68
C LYS A 90 5.72 -2.74 -4.37
N GLY A 91 4.97 -3.19 -5.37
CA GLY A 91 4.21 -4.44 -5.31
C GLY A 91 3.10 -4.42 -4.26
N CYS A 92 2.42 -3.30 -4.16
CA CYS A 92 1.33 -3.06 -3.22
C CYS A 92 0.10 -3.91 -3.58
N SER A 93 -0.53 -4.54 -2.59
CA SER A 93 -1.80 -5.27 -2.75
C SER A 93 -2.69 -5.07 -1.53
N VAL A 94 -4.00 -4.96 -1.74
CA VAL A 94 -4.98 -4.90 -0.65
C VAL A 94 -5.12 -6.29 -0.01
N LYS A 95 -5.09 -6.37 1.33
CA LYS A 95 -5.16 -7.62 2.10
C LYS A 95 -6.39 -7.73 2.98
N LYS A 96 -6.80 -6.64 3.64
CA LYS A 96 -8.02 -6.57 4.44
C LYS A 96 -8.86 -5.43 3.91
N PHE A 97 -10.04 -5.76 3.39
CA PHE A 97 -10.95 -4.80 2.78
C PHE A 97 -12.38 -5.17 3.13
N GLU A 98 -13.07 -4.26 3.80
CA GLU A 98 -14.52 -4.35 4.02
C GLU A 98 -15.26 -3.47 3.02
N SER A 99 -14.90 -2.18 2.98
CA SER A 99 -15.40 -1.22 2.00
C SER A 99 -14.41 -0.07 1.83
N SER A 100 -14.57 0.68 0.74
CA SER A 100 -13.83 1.90 0.41
C SER A 100 -14.02 3.03 1.43
N GLN A 101 -15.11 3.00 2.21
CA GLN A 101 -15.41 3.97 3.26
C GLN A 101 -14.74 3.64 4.61
N LYS A 102 -14.23 2.42 4.77
CA LYS A 102 -13.55 1.97 5.98
C LYS A 102 -12.04 1.95 5.77
N ALA A 103 -11.29 1.77 6.86
CA ALA A 103 -9.87 1.50 6.75
C ALA A 103 -9.63 0.15 6.05
N PHE A 104 -8.59 0.09 5.22
CA PHE A 104 -8.17 -1.13 4.54
C PHE A 104 -6.66 -1.31 4.63
N THR A 105 -6.21 -2.56 4.73
CA THR A 105 -4.78 -2.88 4.87
C THR A 105 -4.17 -3.10 3.51
N VAL A 106 -3.07 -2.39 3.23
CA VAL A 106 -2.22 -2.58 2.05
C VAL A 106 -0.91 -3.23 2.47
N PHE A 107 -0.56 -4.32 1.81
CA PHE A 107 0.76 -4.93 1.88
C PHE A 107 1.64 -4.37 0.78
N TYR A 108 2.91 -4.07 1.07
CA TYR A 108 3.94 -3.72 0.09
C TYR A 108 5.13 -4.69 0.17
N ASN A 109 5.73 -5.05 -0.97
CA ASN A 109 6.89 -5.96 -1.02
C ASN A 109 8.19 -5.28 -0.58
N THR A 110 8.35 -4.01 -0.93
CA THR A 110 9.53 -3.23 -0.57
C THR A 110 9.21 -1.74 -0.65
N TYR A 111 10.01 -0.92 0.02
CA TYR A 111 9.93 0.53 -0.07
C TYR A 111 11.31 1.17 -0.27
N LYS A 112 11.31 2.40 -0.80
CA LYS A 112 12.47 3.29 -0.83
C LYS A 112 12.03 4.68 -0.37
N GLU A 113 12.73 5.29 0.58
CA GLU A 113 12.56 6.72 0.91
C GLU A 113 13.25 7.55 -0.18
N ALA A 114 12.53 8.54 -0.71
CA ALA A 114 12.98 9.41 -1.80
C ALA A 114 13.77 10.61 -1.29
#